data_AF-A0A7K3XNC6-F1
#
_entry.id   AF-A0A7K3XNC6-F1
#
_cell.length_a   1.000
_cell.length_b   1.000
_cell.length_c   1.000
_cell.angle_alpha   90.00
_cell.angle_beta   90.00
_cell.angle_gamma   90.00
#
_symmetry.space_group_name_H-M   'P 1'
#
loop_
_entity.id
_entity.type
_entity.pdbx_description
1 polymer ?
#
loop_
_entity_poly.entity_id
_entity_poly.type
_entity_poly.pdbx_seq_one_letter_code
_entity_poly.pdbx_strand_id
1 'polypeptide(L)'
;MTATGQIERVYDLSRLKSILPLHAVIMAGGKGERLRPLTDKTPKPMLLLGDKPIIEHNIDRLITFGVDTITISVRYLSEQIMNYFGDGTDKGININYIEEDKSPSVILNPHSVEY
;
A
#
# COMPACT_ATOMS: atom_id res chain seq x y z
N MET A 1 -13.04 -9.00 -23.88
CA MET A 1 -12.90 -10.42 -24.29
C MET A 1 -11.43 -10.67 -24.56
N THR A 2 -10.86 -11.71 -23.96
CA THR A 2 -9.52 -12.20 -24.34
C THR A 2 -9.56 -12.78 -25.76
N ALA A 3 -8.40 -13.07 -26.35
CA ALA A 3 -8.31 -13.74 -27.65
C ALA A 3 -9.02 -15.11 -27.69
N THR A 4 -9.29 -15.71 -26.53
CA THR A 4 -10.04 -16.98 -26.35
C THR A 4 -11.54 -16.79 -26.13
N GLY A 5 -12.04 -15.55 -26.13
CA GLY A 5 -13.45 -15.23 -25.90
C GLY A 5 -13.89 -15.22 -24.42
N GLN A 6 -12.95 -15.30 -23.47
CA GLN A 6 -13.26 -15.24 -22.04
C GLN A 6 -13.50 -13.80 -21.57
N ILE A 7 -14.41 -13.66 -20.60
CA ILE A 7 -14.63 -12.41 -19.87
C ILE A 7 -13.55 -12.33 -18.78
N GLU A 8 -12.63 -11.38 -18.94
CA GLU A 8 -11.56 -11.14 -17.96
C GLU A 8 -12.05 -10.26 -16.81
N ARG A 9 -12.74 -9.16 -17.13
CA ARG A 9 -13.24 -8.16 -16.16
C ARG A 9 -14.56 -7.56 -16.63
N VAL A 10 -15.45 -7.28 -15.69
CA VAL A 10 -16.73 -6.58 -15.90
C VAL A 10 -16.67 -5.22 -15.23
N TYR A 11 -17.01 -4.16 -15.95
CA TYR A 11 -16.99 -2.79 -15.44
C TYR A 11 -18.40 -2.21 -15.43
N ASP A 12 -18.75 -1.59 -14.30
CA ASP A 12 -19.97 -0.79 -14.15
C ASP A 12 -19.67 0.65 -14.57
N LEU A 13 -20.10 1.03 -15.77
CA LEU A 13 -19.87 2.37 -16.35
C LEU A 13 -20.69 3.47 -15.68
N SER A 14 -21.62 3.13 -14.79
CA SER A 14 -22.30 4.11 -13.95
C SER A 14 -21.45 4.58 -12.77
N ARG A 15 -20.37 3.86 -12.45
CA ARG A 15 -19.43 4.22 -11.38
C ARG A 15 -18.24 4.99 -11.94
N LEU A 16 -17.92 6.11 -11.30
CA LEU A 16 -16.71 6.90 -11.58
C LEU A 16 -15.48 6.22 -10.97
N LYS A 17 -15.04 5.11 -11.57
CA LYS A 17 -13.82 4.39 -11.20
C LYS A 17 -12.89 4.35 -12.41
N SER A 18 -11.60 4.56 -12.20
CA SER A 18 -10.63 4.46 -13.31
C SER A 18 -10.64 3.05 -13.88
N ILE A 19 -10.66 2.97 -15.21
CA ILE A 19 -10.48 1.73 -15.97
C ILE A 19 -9.03 1.52 -16.42
N LEU A 20 -8.17 2.53 -16.25
CA LEU A 20 -6.75 2.44 -16.53
C LEU A 20 -6.04 1.75 -15.36
N PRO A 21 -4.97 0.98 -15.63
CA PRO A 21 -4.13 0.43 -14.57
C PRO A 21 -3.45 1.60 -13.82
N LEU A 22 -3.98 1.93 -12.64
CA LEU A 22 -3.47 3.01 -11.81
C LEU A 22 -2.56 2.45 -10.72
N HIS A 23 -1.34 2.98 -10.69
CA HIS A 23 -0.36 2.70 -9.64
C HIS A 23 -0.18 3.94 -8.77
N ALA A 24 -0.37 3.78 -7.46
CA ALA A 24 -0.10 4.85 -6.49
C ALA A 24 1.17 4.58 -5.68
N VAL A 25 1.85 5.66 -5.29
CA VAL A 25 2.97 5.61 -4.34
C VAL A 25 2.58 6.36 -3.06
N ILE A 26 2.74 5.70 -1.91
CA ILE A 26 2.50 6.28 -0.59
C ILE A 26 3.83 6.46 0.13
N MET A 27 4.15 7.69 0.51
CA MET A 27 5.37 8.01 1.25
C MET A 27 5.15 7.84 2.75
N ALA A 28 5.78 6.83 3.35
CA ALA A 28 5.59 6.43 4.75
C ALA A 28 6.91 6.31 5.56
N GLY A 29 8.06 6.73 5.02
CA GLY A 29 9.39 6.61 5.66
C GLY A 29 9.77 7.69 6.71
N GLY A 30 8.92 8.68 6.94
CA GLY A 30 9.19 9.78 7.87
C GLY A 30 9.20 9.36 9.35
N LYS A 31 10.19 9.82 10.13
CA LYS A 31 10.29 9.54 11.58
C LYS A 31 9.18 10.18 12.44
N GLY A 32 8.46 11.16 11.92
CA GLY A 32 7.33 11.76 12.63
C GLY A 32 7.68 12.58 13.88
N GLU A 33 8.89 13.14 13.98
CA GLU A 33 9.45 13.72 15.23
C GLU A 33 8.60 14.80 15.90
N ARG A 34 7.76 15.52 15.13
CA ARG A 34 6.82 16.54 15.65
C ARG A 34 5.68 15.96 16.50
N LEU A 35 5.46 14.65 16.46
CA LEU A 35 4.42 13.93 17.19
C LEU A 35 4.97 13.06 18.33
N ARG A 36 6.24 13.25 18.72
CA ARG A 36 6.76 12.61 19.92
C ARG A 36 5.92 12.99 21.15
N PRO A 37 5.67 12.07 22.09
CA PRO A 37 6.24 10.71 22.17
C PRO A 37 5.45 9.63 21.41
N LEU A 38 4.34 9.96 20.76
CA LEU A 38 3.47 8.98 20.09
C LEU A 38 4.21 8.19 19.01
N THR A 39 5.20 8.82 18.37
CA THR A 39 5.96 8.23 17.27
C THR A 39 7.23 7.49 17.70
N ASP A 40 7.48 7.29 18.99
CA ASP A 40 8.71 6.62 19.47
C ASP A 40 8.64 5.09 19.35
N LYS A 41 7.43 4.52 19.31
CA LYS A 41 7.19 3.07 19.21
C LYS A 41 6.25 2.67 18.07
N THR A 42 5.62 3.66 17.43
CA THR A 42 4.67 3.46 16.34
C THR A 42 4.97 4.49 15.25
N PRO A 43 5.29 4.08 14.02
CA PRO A 43 5.56 5.06 12.97
C PRO A 43 4.30 5.87 12.71
N LYS A 44 4.45 7.17 12.40
CA LYS A 44 3.31 8.09 12.18
C LYS A 44 2.19 7.51 11.29
N PRO A 45 2.49 6.84 10.16
CA PRO A 45 1.46 6.24 9.30
C PRO A 45 0.59 5.19 10.01
N MET A 46 1.14 4.51 11.03
CA MET A 46 0.49 3.46 11.81
C MET A 46 -0.27 3.97 13.05
N LEU A 47 -0.21 5.27 13.34
CA LEU A 47 -1.04 5.84 14.41
C LEU A 47 -2.51 5.65 14.08
N LEU A 48 -3.30 5.24 15.08
CA LEU A 48 -4.72 4.98 14.90
C LEU A 48 -5.52 6.28 14.80
N LEU A 49 -6.46 6.29 13.86
CA LEU A 49 -7.53 7.28 13.75
C LEU A 49 -8.85 6.50 13.76
N GLY A 50 -9.46 6.40 14.95
CA GLY A 50 -10.57 5.49 15.18
C GLY A 50 -10.08 4.06 15.38
N ASP A 51 -10.62 3.13 14.60
CA ASP A 51 -10.32 1.70 14.61
C ASP A 51 -9.18 1.29 13.65
N LYS A 52 -8.73 2.21 12.80
CA LYS A 52 -7.76 1.95 11.72
C LYS A 52 -6.55 2.88 11.75
N PRO A 53 -5.36 2.43 11.30
CA PRO A 53 -4.22 3.29 11.03
C PRO A 53 -4.51 4.42 10.03
N ILE A 54 -3.86 5.58 10.20
CA ILE A 54 -3.97 6.72 9.27
C ILE A 54 -3.69 6.32 7.81
N ILE A 55 -2.67 5.49 7.57
CA ILE A 55 -2.32 5.05 6.22
C ILE A 55 -3.40 4.16 5.58
N GLU A 56 -4.12 3.37 6.37
CA GLU A 56 -5.20 2.52 5.86
C GLU A 56 -6.34 3.35 5.29
N HIS A 57 -6.70 4.47 5.93
CA HIS A 57 -7.71 5.40 5.40
C HIS A 57 -7.35 5.93 4.00
N ASN A 58 -6.06 6.13 3.72
CA ASN A 58 -5.59 6.56 2.41
C ASN A 58 -5.68 5.42 1.38
N ILE A 59 -5.26 4.21 1.77
CA ILE A 59 -5.35 3.01 0.92
C ILE A 59 -6.82 2.72 0.55
N ASP A 60 -7.71 2.67 1.54
CA ASP A 60 -9.14 2.44 1.34
C ASP A 60 -9.72 3.46 0.34
N ARG A 61 -9.35 4.74 0.48
CA ARG A 61 -9.77 5.79 -0.44
C ARG A 61 -9.24 5.60 -1.86
N LEU A 62 -7.96 5.23 -2.04
CA LEU A 62 -7.38 4.95 -3.35
C LEU A 62 -8.07 3.78 -4.07
N ILE A 63 -8.42 2.73 -3.32
CA ILE A 63 -9.18 1.58 -3.84
C ILE A 63 -10.52 2.03 -4.44
N THR A 64 -11.20 2.99 -3.79
CA THR A 64 -12.48 3.53 -4.31
C THR A 64 -12.35 4.19 -5.67
N PHE A 65 -11.17 4.76 -5.99
CA PHE A 65 -10.88 5.38 -7.29
C PHE A 65 -10.36 4.40 -8.35
N GLY A 66 -10.10 3.14 -7.99
CA GLY A 66 -9.63 2.11 -8.91
C GLY A 66 -8.12 1.94 -8.99
N VAL A 67 -7.42 2.38 -7.95
CA VAL A 67 -6.04 1.95 -7.73
C VAL A 67 -6.06 0.52 -7.22
N ASP A 68 -5.43 -0.38 -7.97
CA ASP A 68 -5.27 -1.80 -7.62
C ASP A 68 -3.82 -2.14 -7.24
N THR A 69 -2.87 -1.23 -7.49
CA THR A 69 -1.46 -1.42 -7.20
C THR A 69 -0.94 -0.21 -6.40
N ILE A 70 -0.36 -0.49 -5.24
CA ILE A 70 0.21 0.53 -4.35
C ILE A 70 1.65 0.17 -4.02
N THR A 71 2.54 1.15 -4.04
CA THR A 71 3.89 1.03 -3.48
C THR A 71 4.02 1.91 -2.26
N ILE A 72 4.43 1.34 -1.13
CA ILE A 72 4.63 2.07 0.12
C ILE A 72 6.13 2.23 0.36
N SER A 73 6.57 3.49 0.43
CA SER A 73 7.93 3.84 0.78
C SER A 73 8.08 3.83 2.30
N VAL A 74 8.89 2.95 2.87
CA VAL A 74 8.99 2.69 4.32
C VAL A 74 10.41 2.93 4.83
N ARG A 75 10.56 3.20 6.13
CA ARG A 75 11.89 3.33 6.77
C ARG A 75 11.81 2.98 8.25
N TYR A 76 11.64 3.99 9.09
CA TYR A 76 11.59 3.83 10.54
C TYR A 76 10.42 2.93 10.93
N LEU A 77 10.71 1.82 11.63
CA LEU A 77 9.72 0.79 12.02
C LEU A 77 8.94 0.22 10.83
N SER A 78 9.60 0.04 9.69
CA SER A 78 9.02 -0.46 8.43
C SER A 78 8.28 -1.80 8.60
N GLU A 79 8.81 -2.70 9.41
CA GLU A 79 8.20 -4.01 9.72
C GLU A 79 6.76 -3.90 10.23
N GLN A 80 6.41 -2.87 11.01
CA GLN A 80 5.03 -2.70 11.50
C GLN A 80 4.04 -2.44 10.37
N ILE A 81 4.46 -1.71 9.34
CA ILE A 81 3.64 -1.43 8.16
C ILE A 81 3.53 -2.71 7.32
N MET A 82 4.66 -3.38 7.05
CA MET A 82 4.70 -4.59 6.23
C MET A 82 3.86 -5.73 6.85
N ASN A 83 3.97 -5.94 8.16
CA ASN A 83 3.21 -6.97 8.87
C ASN A 83 1.69 -6.68 8.90
N TYR A 84 1.30 -5.40 8.93
CA TYR A 84 -0.12 -5.01 8.97
C TYR A 84 -0.79 -5.15 7.60
N PHE A 85 -0.11 -4.76 6.52
CA PHE A 85 -0.71 -4.72 5.18
C PHE A 85 -0.37 -5.93 4.31
N GLY A 86 0.67 -6.70 4.65
CA GLY A 86 1.11 -7.85 3.86
C GLY A 86 1.35 -7.47 2.39
N ASP A 87 0.93 -8.32 1.47
CA ASP A 87 0.93 -8.06 0.03
C ASP A 87 -0.34 -7.35 -0.48
N GLY A 88 -1.26 -6.98 0.40
CA GLY A 88 -2.53 -6.32 0.06
C GLY A 88 -3.67 -7.25 -0.38
N THR A 89 -3.45 -8.57 -0.41
CA THR A 89 -4.46 -9.54 -0.85
C THR A 89 -5.77 -9.48 -0.04
N ASP A 90 -5.68 -9.24 1.27
CA ASP A 90 -6.84 -9.05 2.16
C ASP A 90 -7.74 -7.86 1.75
N LYS A 91 -7.18 -6.89 1.00
CA LYS A 91 -7.89 -5.72 0.47
C LYS A 91 -8.19 -5.83 -1.03
N GLY A 92 -7.83 -6.95 -1.67
CA GLY A 92 -8.02 -7.17 -3.11
C GLY A 92 -7.15 -6.26 -3.99
N ILE A 93 -5.99 -5.84 -3.49
CA ILE A 93 -4.99 -5.03 -4.21
C ILE A 93 -3.59 -5.65 -4.09
N ASN A 94 -2.64 -5.15 -4.85
CA ASN A 94 -1.23 -5.48 -4.74
C ASN A 94 -0.46 -4.36 -4.02
N ILE A 95 0.23 -4.70 -2.93
CA ILE A 95 1.07 -3.77 -2.17
C ILE A 95 2.54 -4.18 -2.28
N ASN A 96 3.37 -3.26 -2.77
CA ASN A 96 4.83 -3.40 -2.82
C ASN A 96 5.49 -2.46 -1.81
N TYR A 97 6.69 -2.80 -1.35
CA TYR A 97 7.45 -1.96 -0.42
C TYR A 97 8.78 -1.53 -1.00
N ILE A 98 9.13 -0.27 -0.76
CA ILE A 98 10.46 0.29 -1.03
C ILE A 98 11.01 0.79 0.29
N GLU A 99 12.16 0.27 0.72
CA GLU A 99 12.82 0.77 1.93
C GLU A 99 13.71 1.97 1.60
N GLU A 100 13.44 3.11 2.26
CA GLU A 100 14.24 4.33 2.12
C GLU A 100 15.50 4.22 2.98
N ASP A 101 16.55 3.55 2.49
CA ASP A 101 17.88 3.62 3.10
C ASP A 101 18.95 4.19 2.15
N LYS A 102 20.10 4.58 2.71
CA LYS A 102 21.24 5.18 2.02
C LYS A 102 21.83 4.24 0.94
N SER A 103 21.21 4.24 -0.25
CA SER A 103 21.65 3.71 -1.56
C SER A 103 20.53 2.88 -2.18
N PRO A 104 20.24 3.07 -3.49
CA PRO A 104 19.05 2.54 -4.11
C PRO A 104 19.23 1.06 -4.43
N SER A 105 18.72 0.17 -3.58
CA SER A 105 18.55 -1.22 -3.98
C SER A 105 17.52 -1.91 -3.09
N VAL A 106 16.70 -2.73 -3.74
CA VAL A 106 15.72 -3.68 -3.21
C VAL A 106 14.27 -3.18 -3.11
N ILE A 107 13.50 -3.53 -4.15
CA ILE A 107 12.05 -3.75 -4.03
C ILE A 107 11.92 -5.03 -3.20
N LEU A 108 11.39 -4.92 -1.97
CA LEU A 108 11.14 -6.08 -1.13
C LEU A 108 9.79 -6.66 -1.53
N ASN A 109 9.83 -7.81 -2.21
CA ASN A 109 8.64 -8.58 -2.51
C ASN A 109 8.54 -9.68 -1.42
N PRO A 110 7.48 -9.69 -0.58
CA PRO A 110 7.37 -10.66 0.53
C PRO A 110 7.25 -12.13 0.08
N HIS A 111 7.12 -12.39 -1.23
CA HIS A 111 7.02 -13.73 -1.82
C HIS A 111 8.25 -14.20 -2.61
N SER A 112 9.37 -13.48 -2.61
CA SER A 112 10.59 -13.89 -3.35
C SER A 112 11.65 -14.52 -2.45
N VAL A 113 11.27 -15.58 -1.72
CA VAL A 113 12.22 -16.56 -1.17
C VAL A 113 11.68 -17.97 -1.50
N GLU A 114 12.04 -18.48 -2.67
CA GLU A 114 12.06 -19.92 -2.92
C GLU A 114 13.53 -20.38 -2.94
N TYR A 115 13.78 -21.50 -2.27
CA TYR A 115 15.08 -22.14 -2.03
C TYR A 115 15.72 -22.72 -3.30
#